data_AF-A0A563DEY9-F1
#
_entry.id   AF-A0A563DEY9-F1
#
_cell.length_a   1.000
_cell.length_b   1.000
_cell.length_c   1.000
_cell.angle_alpha   90.00
_cell.angle_beta   90.00
_cell.angle_gamma   90.00
#
_symmetry.space_group_name_H-M   'P 1'
#
loop_
_entity.id
_entity.type
_entity.pdbx_description
1 polymer ?
#
loop_
_entity_poly.entity_id
_entity_poly.type
_entity_poly.pdbx_seq_one_letter_code
_entity_poly.pdbx_strand_id
1 'polypeptide(L)'
;MINKEDQSKEITPTTLPSFFKDWNWEDRKAKKSNSNKYEEVIDFFISWTLRCAEEKYKDISPSVNDYAKKVLSKLLFDDENHLKDKVVTSVDVWRQWKYIDLITEIKINDEWYLLAFENKMYSPVDLEQLKSMYEITEKYGIGNDFPNANRKYVLLRPDYCFIEEDTKVLAQLKEIIVETEYKKFIYTNIEEIRDKIGISKTDNALFDEFWFNW
;
A
#
# COMPACT_ATOMS: atom_id res chain seq x y z
N MET A 1 32.37 -2.90 10.91
CA MET A 1 32.04 -2.52 12.30
C MET A 1 30.78 -1.69 12.23
N ILE A 2 29.63 -2.29 12.48
CA ILE A 2 28.34 -1.61 12.49
C ILE A 2 28.06 -1.25 13.95
N ASN A 3 27.80 0.03 14.19
CA ASN A 3 27.52 0.58 15.52
C ASN A 3 26.35 -0.18 16.15
N LYS A 4 26.63 -0.80 17.30
CA LYS A 4 25.65 -1.29 18.26
C LYS A 4 25.16 -0.09 19.06
N GLU A 5 24.22 0.66 18.51
CA GLU A 5 23.43 1.64 19.25
C GLU A 5 22.27 2.05 18.35
N ASP A 6 21.27 1.18 18.25
CA ASP A 6 19.90 1.67 18.14
C ASP A 6 19.15 1.04 19.31
N GLN A 7 19.08 1.85 20.36
CA GLN A 7 18.42 1.53 21.61
C GLN A 7 16.94 1.27 21.30
N SER A 8 16.38 0.32 22.04
CA SER A 8 14.96 0.07 22.11
C SER A 8 14.20 1.39 22.27
N LYS A 9 13.68 1.94 21.18
CA LYS A 9 12.57 2.89 21.25
C LYS A 9 11.45 2.12 21.92
N GLU A 10 11.07 2.54 23.12
CA GLU A 10 9.76 2.19 23.66
C GLU A 10 8.77 2.47 22.54
N ILE A 11 8.10 1.42 22.05
CA ILE A 11 7.00 1.53 21.11
C ILE A 11 5.90 2.22 21.93
N THR A 12 5.87 3.55 21.89
CA THR A 12 4.68 4.31 22.27
C THR A 12 3.50 3.64 21.57
N PRO A 13 2.38 3.36 22.27
CA PRO A 13 1.21 2.81 21.62
C PRO A 13 0.91 3.69 20.41
N THR A 14 1.08 3.13 19.22
CA THR A 14 0.62 3.72 17.98
C THR A 14 -0.84 4.08 18.22
N THR A 15 -1.17 5.36 18.11
CA THR A 15 -2.56 5.79 18.21
C THR A 15 -3.21 5.30 16.95
N LEU A 16 -3.72 4.07 16.97
CA LEU A 16 -4.41 3.50 15.83
C LEU A 16 -5.58 4.40 15.43
N PRO A 17 -5.93 4.42 14.14
CA PRO A 17 -7.10 5.16 13.76
C PRO A 17 -8.34 4.68 14.52
N SER A 18 -9.23 5.59 14.88
CA SER A 18 -10.39 5.34 15.74
C SER A 18 -11.42 4.39 15.14
N PHE A 19 -11.26 3.98 13.87
CA PHE A 19 -12.01 2.88 13.28
C PHE A 19 -11.50 1.49 13.67
N PHE A 20 -10.37 1.39 14.39
CA PHE A 20 -9.81 0.14 14.91
C PHE A 20 -9.92 0.02 16.44
N LYS A 21 -10.99 0.57 17.03
CA LYS A 21 -11.20 0.64 18.49
C LYS A 21 -11.12 -0.69 19.24
N ASP A 22 -11.39 -1.81 18.57
CA ASP A 22 -11.33 -3.15 19.15
C ASP A 22 -9.99 -3.84 18.88
N TRP A 23 -8.97 -3.13 18.40
CA TRP A 23 -7.65 -3.68 18.16
C TRP A 23 -6.92 -3.86 19.48
N ASN A 24 -6.45 -5.09 19.73
CA ASN A 24 -5.59 -5.41 20.86
C ASN A 24 -4.32 -6.10 20.36
N TRP A 25 -3.17 -5.60 20.82
CA TRP A 25 -1.84 -6.17 20.57
C TRP A 25 -1.75 -7.67 20.90
N GLU A 26 -2.48 -8.15 21.91
CA GLU A 26 -2.46 -9.55 22.31
C GLU A 26 -3.03 -10.49 21.24
N ASP A 27 -4.07 -10.06 20.49
CA ASP A 27 -4.63 -10.86 19.39
C ASP A 27 -3.64 -11.01 18.24
N ARG A 28 -2.87 -9.95 17.96
CA ARG A 28 -1.82 -9.95 16.93
C ARG A 28 -0.66 -10.87 17.30
N LYS A 29 -0.18 -10.80 18.55
CA LYS A 29 0.87 -11.71 19.05
C LYS A 29 0.42 -13.17 19.05
N ALA A 30 -0.86 -13.40 19.33
CA ALA A 30 -1.47 -14.72 19.27
C ALA A 30 -1.78 -15.20 17.83
N LYS A 31 -1.52 -14.37 16.80
CA LYS A 31 -1.87 -14.62 15.40
C LYS A 31 -3.35 -15.01 15.22
N LYS A 32 -4.22 -14.47 16.08
CA LYS A 32 -5.65 -14.73 16.00
C LYS A 32 -6.21 -13.91 14.84
N SER A 33 -6.71 -14.60 13.83
CA SER A 33 -7.58 -14.00 12.82
C SER A 33 -8.94 -13.75 13.47
N ASN A 34 -9.05 -12.64 14.22
CA ASN A 34 -10.35 -12.07 14.52
C ASN A 34 -10.75 -11.26 13.28
N SER A 35 -11.90 -11.56 12.69
CA SER A 35 -12.38 -10.94 11.45
C SER A 35 -12.83 -9.49 11.67
N ASN A 36 -12.13 -8.69 12.46
CA ASN A 36 -12.50 -7.30 12.75
C ASN A 36 -12.45 -6.39 11.49
N LYS A 37 -12.16 -6.99 10.34
CA LYS A 37 -12.21 -6.43 8.99
C LYS A 37 -11.23 -5.29 8.75
N TYR A 38 -10.11 -5.29 9.50
CA TYR A 38 -9.16 -4.17 9.44
C TYR A 38 -8.44 -4.11 8.10
N GLU A 39 -8.14 -5.27 7.50
CA GLU A 39 -7.56 -5.36 6.16
C GLU A 39 -8.54 -4.77 5.12
N GLU A 40 -9.84 -5.06 5.21
CA GLU A 40 -10.86 -4.49 4.32
C GLU A 40 -11.07 -2.97 4.52
N VAL A 41 -10.89 -2.47 5.75
CA VAL A 41 -10.89 -1.03 6.03
C VAL A 41 -9.65 -0.37 5.40
N ILE A 42 -8.48 -0.99 5.52
CA ILE A 42 -7.26 -0.54 4.83
C ILE A 42 -7.49 -0.52 3.31
N ASP A 43 -8.04 -1.58 2.71
CA ASP A 43 -8.36 -1.65 1.29
C ASP A 43 -9.27 -0.51 0.84
N PHE A 44 -10.30 -0.22 1.66
CA PHE A 44 -11.22 0.87 1.38
C PHE A 44 -10.48 2.20 1.29
N PHE A 45 -9.68 2.53 2.31
CA PHE A 45 -8.99 3.80 2.40
C PHE A 45 -7.86 3.94 1.37
N ILE A 46 -7.09 2.87 1.12
CA ILE A 46 -6.09 2.87 0.04
C ILE A 46 -6.81 3.11 -1.29
N SER A 47 -7.85 2.35 -1.60
CA SER A 47 -8.55 2.54 -2.88
C SER A 47 -9.19 3.91 -3.04
N TRP A 48 -9.76 4.47 -1.98
CA TRP A 48 -10.34 5.81 -1.99
C TRP A 48 -9.27 6.87 -2.19
N THR A 49 -8.16 6.75 -1.46
CA THR A 49 -7.00 7.63 -1.60
C THR A 49 -6.46 7.62 -3.02
N LEU A 50 -6.25 6.44 -3.62
CA LEU A 50 -5.74 6.35 -4.99
C LEU A 50 -6.69 7.03 -5.98
N ARG A 51 -8.02 6.85 -5.86
CA ARG A 51 -9.00 7.54 -6.72
C ARG A 51 -8.95 9.06 -6.56
N CYS A 52 -8.71 9.56 -5.35
CA CYS A 52 -8.57 10.99 -5.10
C CYS A 52 -7.36 11.61 -5.83
N ALA A 53 -6.42 10.83 -6.35
CA ALA A 53 -5.28 11.35 -7.12
C ALA A 53 -5.67 11.86 -8.52
N GLU A 54 -6.84 11.46 -9.06
CA GLU A 54 -7.29 11.92 -10.37
C GLU A 54 -7.42 13.45 -10.45
N GLU A 55 -7.01 14.04 -11.58
CA GLU A 55 -6.98 15.49 -11.79
C GLU A 55 -8.35 16.15 -11.57
N LYS A 56 -9.45 15.43 -11.86
CA LYS A 56 -10.82 15.94 -11.65
C LYS A 56 -11.14 16.30 -10.19
N TYR A 57 -10.39 15.76 -9.22
CA TYR A 57 -10.60 16.04 -7.79
C TYR A 57 -9.73 17.20 -7.27
N LYS A 58 -8.78 17.71 -8.08
CA LYS A 58 -7.88 18.79 -7.71
C LYS A 58 -8.61 20.05 -7.26
N ASP A 59 -9.71 20.41 -7.94
CA ASP A 59 -10.50 21.60 -7.60
C ASP A 59 -11.61 21.32 -6.56
N ILE A 60 -11.87 20.04 -6.24
CA ILE A 60 -12.90 19.62 -5.27
C ILE A 60 -12.30 19.53 -3.87
N SER A 61 -11.13 18.90 -3.75
CA SER A 61 -10.40 18.78 -2.48
C SER A 61 -8.90 18.86 -2.76
N PRO A 62 -8.34 20.08 -2.93
CA PRO A 62 -6.96 20.26 -3.37
C PRO A 62 -5.93 19.58 -2.48
N SER A 63 -6.11 19.65 -1.16
CA SER A 63 -5.19 19.05 -0.20
C SER A 63 -5.23 17.52 -0.27
N VAL A 64 -6.42 16.92 -0.23
CA VAL A 64 -6.56 15.46 -0.37
C VAL A 64 -6.03 14.96 -1.72
N ASN A 65 -6.28 15.70 -2.81
CA ASN A 65 -5.73 15.36 -4.13
C ASN A 65 -4.20 15.40 -4.15
N ASP A 66 -3.58 16.43 -3.57
CA ASP A 66 -2.11 16.54 -3.49
C ASP A 66 -1.51 15.36 -2.70
N TYR A 67 -2.05 15.07 -1.52
CA TYR A 67 -1.59 13.94 -0.71
C TYR A 67 -1.85 12.58 -1.40
N ALA A 68 -3.01 12.41 -2.03
CA ALA A 68 -3.31 11.21 -2.82
C ALA A 68 -2.31 11.02 -3.97
N LYS A 69 -1.94 12.09 -4.68
CA LYS A 69 -0.89 12.04 -5.72
C LYS A 69 0.45 11.64 -5.13
N LYS A 70 0.83 12.16 -3.95
CA LYS A 70 2.07 11.78 -3.27
C LYS A 70 2.09 10.31 -2.85
N VAL A 71 1.00 9.80 -2.29
CA VAL A 71 0.84 8.37 -1.94
C VAL A 71 1.01 7.51 -3.20
N LEU A 72 0.26 7.81 -4.26
CA LEU A 72 0.36 7.09 -5.53
C LEU A 72 1.78 7.17 -6.13
N SER A 73 2.42 8.33 -6.04
CA SER A 73 3.78 8.57 -6.53
C SER A 73 4.80 7.71 -5.80
N LYS A 74 4.73 7.67 -4.46
CA LYS A 74 5.57 6.81 -3.63
C LYS A 74 5.38 5.33 -3.96
N LEU A 75 4.15 4.87 -4.14
CA LEU A 75 3.84 3.46 -4.45
C LEU A 75 4.30 3.03 -5.84
N LEU A 76 4.33 3.93 -6.83
CA LEU A 76 4.76 3.58 -8.19
C LEU A 76 6.25 3.78 -8.44
N PHE A 77 6.83 4.83 -7.87
CA PHE A 77 8.16 5.33 -8.23
C PHE A 77 9.16 5.37 -7.07
N ASP A 78 8.73 4.99 -5.87
CA ASP A 78 9.52 5.13 -4.63
C ASP A 78 9.91 6.60 -4.30
N ASP A 79 9.16 7.56 -4.87
CA ASP A 79 9.39 9.00 -4.77
C ASP A 79 8.03 9.71 -4.73
N GLU A 80 7.71 10.39 -3.63
CA GLU A 80 6.44 11.08 -3.42
C GLU A 80 6.22 12.29 -4.35
N ASN A 81 7.28 12.82 -4.99
CA ASN A 81 7.20 14.01 -5.83
C ASN A 81 7.22 13.69 -7.34
N HIS A 82 7.44 12.43 -7.73
CA HIS A 82 7.53 12.01 -9.13
C HIS A 82 6.28 12.37 -9.97
N LEU A 83 5.10 12.42 -9.35
CA LEU A 83 3.83 12.77 -10.00
C LEU A 83 3.41 14.23 -9.89
N LYS A 84 4.22 15.10 -9.27
CA LYS A 84 3.85 16.51 -9.00
C LYS A 84 3.31 17.22 -10.24
N ASP A 85 4.05 17.13 -11.35
CA ASP A 85 3.72 17.80 -12.61
C ASP A 85 3.03 16.87 -13.64
N LYS A 86 2.66 15.64 -13.24
CA LYS A 86 1.96 14.69 -14.11
C LYS A 86 0.47 14.71 -13.86
N VAL A 87 -0.32 14.34 -14.88
CA VAL A 87 -1.78 14.30 -14.82
C VAL A 87 -2.23 12.86 -14.64
N VAL A 88 -2.91 12.57 -13.53
CA VAL A 88 -3.57 11.28 -13.32
C VAL A 88 -4.98 11.40 -13.90
N THR A 89 -5.26 10.68 -14.97
CA THR A 89 -6.50 10.83 -15.76
C THR A 89 -7.57 9.81 -15.43
N SER A 90 -7.18 8.60 -15.01
CA SER A 90 -8.11 7.55 -14.54
C SER A 90 -7.46 6.73 -13.44
N VAL A 91 -8.28 6.30 -12.48
CA VAL A 91 -7.93 5.34 -11.45
C VAL A 91 -9.11 4.39 -11.25
N ASP A 92 -9.00 3.19 -11.83
CA ASP A 92 -10.00 2.13 -11.74
C ASP A 92 -9.56 1.09 -10.70
N VAL A 93 -10.50 0.64 -9.87
CA VAL A 93 -10.21 -0.20 -8.71
C VAL A 93 -11.01 -1.50 -8.74
N TRP A 94 -10.32 -2.61 -8.45
CA TRP A 94 -10.86 -3.95 -8.34
C TRP A 94 -10.47 -4.54 -6.99
N ARG A 95 -11.45 -4.78 -6.11
CA ARG A 95 -11.22 -5.42 -4.81
C ARG A 95 -11.52 -6.90 -4.89
N GLN A 96 -10.69 -7.73 -4.26
CA GLN A 96 -10.89 -9.17 -4.15
C GLN A 96 -11.01 -9.88 -5.53
N TRP A 97 -10.54 -9.23 -6.60
CA TRP A 97 -10.58 -9.82 -7.94
C TRP A 97 -9.55 -10.94 -8.01
N LYS A 98 -10.01 -12.16 -8.31
CA LYS A 98 -9.18 -13.37 -8.30
C LYS A 98 -8.42 -13.57 -6.97
N TYR A 99 -9.06 -13.21 -5.85
CA TYR A 99 -8.51 -13.35 -4.49
C TYR A 99 -7.31 -12.46 -4.17
N ILE A 100 -7.02 -11.45 -5.00
CA ILE A 100 -6.04 -10.41 -4.70
C ILE A 100 -6.77 -9.27 -3.98
N ASP A 101 -6.20 -8.78 -2.88
CA ASP A 101 -6.89 -7.87 -1.98
C ASP A 101 -7.40 -6.61 -2.68
N LEU A 102 -6.48 -5.92 -3.37
CA LEU A 102 -6.77 -4.70 -4.12
C LEU A 102 -5.93 -4.63 -5.38
N ILE A 103 -6.54 -4.25 -6.49
CA ILE A 103 -5.85 -3.98 -7.75
C ILE A 103 -6.34 -2.64 -8.29
N THR A 104 -5.41 -1.83 -8.76
CA THR A 104 -5.68 -0.50 -9.30
C THR A 104 -5.05 -0.34 -10.67
N GLU A 105 -5.86 -0.01 -11.67
CA GLU A 105 -5.42 0.42 -13.00
C GLU A 105 -5.38 1.93 -13.05
N ILE A 106 -4.25 2.48 -13.48
CA ILE A 106 -3.99 3.91 -13.39
C ILE A 106 -3.50 4.40 -14.75
N LYS A 107 -4.09 5.49 -15.23
CA LYS A 107 -3.61 6.20 -16.41
C LYS A 107 -2.96 7.52 -16.01
N ILE A 108 -1.65 7.61 -16.20
CA ILE A 108 -0.87 8.82 -15.92
C ILE A 108 -0.35 9.36 -17.25
N ASN A 109 -0.80 10.56 -17.61
CA ASN A 109 -0.66 11.08 -18.97
C ASN A 109 -1.20 10.03 -19.98
N ASP A 110 -0.34 9.47 -20.84
CA ASP A 110 -0.68 8.44 -21.83
C ASP A 110 -0.16 7.04 -21.46
N GLU A 111 0.42 6.86 -20.27
CA GLU A 111 0.99 5.60 -19.82
C GLU A 111 0.06 4.89 -18.82
N TRP A 112 -0.01 3.57 -18.96
CA TRP A 112 -0.78 2.71 -18.07
C TRP A 112 0.11 2.08 -17.01
N TYR A 113 -0.42 2.04 -15.79
CA TYR A 113 0.19 1.44 -14.62
C TYR A 113 -0.81 0.50 -13.94
N LEU A 114 -0.30 -0.53 -13.30
CA LEU A 114 -1.08 -1.45 -12.47
C LEU A 114 -0.40 -1.60 -11.11
N LEU A 115 -1.16 -1.35 -10.06
CA LEU A 115 -0.77 -1.67 -8.68
C LEU A 115 -1.61 -2.86 -8.21
N ALA A 116 -0.97 -3.94 -7.78
CA ALA A 116 -1.64 -5.01 -7.06
C ALA A 116 -1.12 -5.05 -5.63
N PHE A 117 -2.03 -5.16 -4.67
CA PHE A 117 -1.74 -5.11 -3.25
C PHE A 117 -2.04 -6.46 -2.61
N GLU A 118 -1.16 -6.86 -1.71
CA GLU A 118 -1.39 -7.82 -0.65
C GLU A 118 -1.20 -7.03 0.66
N ASN A 119 -2.27 -6.78 1.41
CA ASN A 119 -2.20 -6.04 2.67
C ASN A 119 -2.43 -6.97 3.85
N LYS A 120 -1.57 -6.84 4.87
CA LYS A 120 -1.60 -7.74 6.03
C LYS A 120 -1.54 -6.98 7.34
N MET A 121 -2.56 -7.14 8.18
CA MET A 121 -2.63 -6.56 9.51
C MET A 121 -2.08 -7.51 10.58
N TYR A 122 -2.50 -8.79 10.54
CA TYR A 122 -2.34 -9.71 11.69
C TYR A 122 -1.35 -10.84 11.47
N SER A 123 -1.32 -11.40 10.27
CA SER A 123 -0.52 -12.58 9.95
C SER A 123 0.74 -12.20 9.17
N PRO A 124 1.79 -13.02 9.20
CA PRO A 124 2.84 -12.98 8.19
C PRO A 124 2.24 -13.08 6.78
N VAL A 125 2.92 -12.49 5.80
CA VAL A 125 2.60 -12.71 4.40
C VAL A 125 2.95 -14.15 4.01
N ASP A 126 2.19 -14.74 3.10
CA ASP A 126 2.48 -16.05 2.52
C ASP A 126 3.14 -15.91 1.15
N LEU A 127 4.19 -16.71 0.90
CA LEU A 127 4.94 -16.68 -0.37
C LEU A 127 4.06 -17.02 -1.58
N GLU A 128 3.16 -18.00 -1.45
CA GLU A 128 2.26 -18.42 -2.52
C GLU A 128 1.23 -17.35 -2.83
N GLN A 129 0.81 -16.54 -1.86
CA GLN A 129 -0.05 -15.37 -2.12
C GLN A 129 0.65 -14.35 -3.02
N LEU A 130 1.91 -13.99 -2.71
CA LEU A 130 2.68 -13.05 -3.53
C LEU A 130 2.95 -13.57 -4.95
N LYS A 131 3.29 -14.86 -5.07
CA LYS A 131 3.44 -15.52 -6.37
C LYS A 131 2.14 -15.52 -7.15
N SER A 132 1.04 -15.92 -6.52
CA SER A 132 -0.26 -16.04 -7.17
C SER A 132 -0.74 -14.69 -7.67
N MET A 133 -0.59 -13.63 -6.86
CA MET A 133 -0.88 -12.26 -7.27
C MET A 133 -0.12 -11.90 -8.55
N TYR A 134 1.20 -12.09 -8.57
CA TYR A 134 2.05 -11.83 -9.73
C TYR A 134 1.62 -12.62 -10.98
N GLU A 135 1.48 -13.93 -10.86
CA GLU A 135 1.11 -14.80 -11.98
C GLU A 135 -0.27 -14.46 -12.54
N ILE A 136 -1.24 -14.16 -11.68
CA ILE A 136 -2.59 -13.79 -12.09
C ILE A 136 -2.58 -12.47 -12.87
N THR A 137 -1.90 -11.45 -12.37
CA THR A 137 -1.88 -10.12 -13.01
C THR A 137 -1.05 -10.07 -14.29
N GLU A 138 0.01 -10.89 -14.39
CA GLU A 138 0.76 -11.01 -15.64
C GLU A 138 0.01 -11.85 -16.68
N LYS A 139 -0.82 -12.82 -16.24
CA LYS A 139 -1.55 -13.72 -17.15
C LYS A 139 -2.84 -13.14 -17.70
N TYR A 140 -3.66 -12.53 -16.85
CA TYR A 140 -5.07 -12.30 -17.21
C TYR A 140 -5.38 -10.89 -17.68
N GLY A 141 -4.45 -9.93 -17.50
CA GLY A 141 -4.81 -8.51 -17.57
C GLY A 141 -5.94 -8.19 -16.59
N ILE A 142 -6.18 -6.91 -16.35
CA ILE A 142 -7.40 -6.48 -15.63
C ILE A 142 -7.97 -5.34 -16.45
N GLY A 143 -9.30 -5.23 -16.48
CA GLY A 143 -9.99 -4.26 -17.32
C GLY A 143 -9.83 -4.58 -18.82
N ASN A 144 -9.52 -3.57 -19.63
CA ASN A 144 -9.41 -3.68 -21.11
C ASN A 144 -8.20 -4.49 -21.61
N ASP A 145 -7.68 -5.41 -20.80
CA ASP A 145 -6.60 -6.32 -21.14
C ASP A 145 -5.36 -5.54 -21.60
N PHE A 146 -4.65 -4.94 -20.65
CA PHE A 146 -3.49 -4.08 -20.93
C PHE A 146 -2.17 -4.87 -20.83
N PRO A 147 -1.65 -5.46 -21.92
CA PRO A 147 -0.38 -6.19 -21.89
C PRO A 147 0.81 -5.30 -21.51
N ASN A 148 0.74 -4.00 -21.80
CA ASN A 148 1.88 -3.07 -21.70
C ASN A 148 1.85 -2.16 -20.45
N ALA A 149 1.01 -2.44 -19.46
CA ALA A 149 0.99 -1.65 -18.23
C ALA A 149 2.31 -1.83 -17.43
N ASN A 150 2.83 -0.75 -16.86
CA ASN A 150 3.91 -0.81 -15.88
C ASN A 150 3.35 -1.34 -14.55
N ARG A 151 3.77 -2.55 -14.15
CA ARG A 151 3.22 -3.24 -12.97
C ARG A 151 4.10 -3.04 -11.74
N LYS A 152 3.47 -2.80 -10.59
CA LYS A 152 4.08 -2.91 -9.25
C LYS A 152 3.22 -3.77 -8.34
N TYR A 153 3.90 -4.49 -7.46
CA TYR A 153 3.31 -5.43 -6.51
C TYR A 153 3.64 -4.95 -5.11
N VAL A 154 2.62 -4.59 -4.33
CA VAL A 154 2.80 -3.95 -3.04
C VAL A 154 2.42 -4.92 -1.94
N LEU A 155 3.39 -5.30 -1.11
CA LEU A 155 3.11 -5.84 0.21
C LEU A 155 2.96 -4.67 1.17
N LEU A 156 1.74 -4.42 1.64
CA LEU A 156 1.41 -3.29 2.50
C LEU A 156 1.15 -3.74 3.94
N ARG A 157 1.83 -3.08 4.87
CA ARG A 157 1.58 -3.21 6.31
C ARG A 157 1.01 -1.91 6.89
N PRO A 158 0.31 -1.96 8.04
CA PRO A 158 0.00 -0.75 8.79
C PRO A 158 1.26 -0.10 9.37
N ASP A 159 2.17 -0.92 9.89
CA ASP A 159 3.31 -0.51 10.71
C ASP A 159 4.54 -1.41 10.47
N TYR A 160 5.59 -1.19 11.26
CA TYR A 160 6.87 -1.91 11.19
C TYR A 160 6.85 -3.29 11.85
N CYS A 161 5.70 -3.84 12.23
CA CYS A 161 5.65 -5.18 12.79
C CYS A 161 5.80 -6.24 11.67
N PHE A 162 6.38 -7.40 12.01
CA PHE A 162 6.64 -8.53 11.11
C PHE A 162 7.68 -8.28 9.99
N ILE A 163 8.49 -7.22 10.08
CA ILE A 163 9.58 -6.97 9.11
C ILE A 163 10.47 -8.19 8.94
N GLU A 164 10.84 -8.88 10.04
CA GLU A 164 11.74 -10.03 9.96
C GLU A 164 11.12 -11.20 9.20
N GLU A 165 9.85 -11.52 9.45
CA GLU A 165 9.13 -12.58 8.76
C GLU A 165 8.89 -12.23 7.29
N ASP A 166 8.43 -11.02 7.00
CA ASP A 166 8.15 -10.58 5.64
C ASP A 166 9.43 -10.48 4.82
N THR A 167 10.54 -10.02 5.41
CA THR A 167 11.86 -9.98 4.75
C THR A 167 12.33 -11.39 4.37
N LYS A 168 12.06 -12.41 5.20
CA LYS A 168 12.37 -13.80 4.84
C LYS A 168 11.55 -14.27 3.66
N VAL A 169 10.25 -13.94 3.62
CA VAL A 169 9.38 -14.30 2.48
C VAL A 169 9.82 -13.58 1.20
N LEU A 170 10.16 -12.29 1.28
CA LEU A 170 10.67 -11.53 0.15
C LEU A 170 12.02 -12.04 -0.34
N ALA A 171 12.91 -12.49 0.56
CA ALA A 171 14.16 -13.12 0.18
C ALA A 171 13.93 -14.44 -0.58
N GLN A 172 12.98 -15.27 -0.10
CA GLN A 172 12.58 -16.49 -0.82
C GLN A 172 11.99 -16.16 -2.19
N LEU A 173 11.13 -15.13 -2.27
CA LEU A 173 10.57 -14.66 -3.54
C LEU A 173 11.66 -14.24 -4.51
N LYS A 174 12.69 -13.53 -4.04
CA LYS A 174 13.83 -13.11 -4.87
C LYS A 174 14.61 -14.29 -5.47
N GLU A 175 14.66 -15.44 -4.80
CA GLU A 175 15.38 -16.62 -5.28
C GLU A 175 14.64 -17.35 -6.42
N ILE A 176 13.33 -17.16 -6.53
CA ILE A 176 12.47 -17.90 -7.47
C ILE A 176 12.04 -17.10 -8.69
N ILE A 177 11.96 -15.77 -8.59
CA ILE A 177 11.63 -14.90 -9.73
C ILE A 177 12.89 -14.20 -10.23
N VAL A 178 12.95 -13.95 -11.54
CA VAL A 178 14.07 -13.24 -12.15
C VAL A 178 14.20 -11.83 -11.56
N GLU A 179 15.43 -11.34 -11.39
CA GLU A 179 15.69 -10.11 -10.66
C GLU A 179 14.94 -8.88 -11.21
N THR A 180 14.78 -8.78 -12.54
CA THR A 180 14.04 -7.69 -13.19
C THR A 180 12.57 -7.66 -12.77
N GLU A 181 11.97 -8.82 -12.56
CA GLU A 181 10.58 -8.97 -12.11
C GLU A 181 10.46 -8.74 -10.61
N TYR A 182 11.45 -9.19 -9.82
CA TYR A 182 11.52 -8.90 -8.39
C TYR A 182 11.53 -7.40 -8.09
N LYS A 183 12.18 -6.58 -8.93
CA LYS A 183 12.20 -5.10 -8.79
C LYS A 183 10.83 -4.44 -8.97
N LYS A 184 9.80 -5.18 -9.38
CA LYS A 184 8.41 -4.72 -9.38
C LYS A 184 7.76 -4.83 -8.01
N PHE A 185 8.30 -5.64 -7.09
CA PHE A 185 7.79 -5.79 -5.74
C PHE A 185 8.28 -4.67 -4.82
N ILE A 186 7.37 -4.18 -3.99
CA ILE A 186 7.58 -3.11 -3.02
C ILE A 186 7.04 -3.62 -1.69
N TYR A 187 7.87 -3.53 -0.66
CA TYR A 187 7.44 -3.69 0.72
C TYR A 187 7.43 -2.32 1.38
N THR A 188 6.31 -1.94 1.98
CA THR A 188 6.20 -0.67 2.71
C THR A 188 5.09 -0.75 3.76
N ASN A 189 4.98 0.29 4.58
CA ASN A 189 3.92 0.42 5.55
C ASN A 189 3.30 1.83 5.56
N ILE A 190 2.11 1.96 6.16
CA ILE A 190 1.36 3.22 6.17
C ILE A 190 2.12 4.32 6.92
N GLU A 191 2.78 4.00 8.05
CA GLU A 191 3.63 4.95 8.76
C GLU A 191 4.78 5.48 7.90
N GLU A 192 5.46 4.61 7.15
CA GLU A 192 6.54 4.99 6.23
C GLU A 192 6.01 5.92 5.13
N ILE A 193 4.86 5.60 4.53
CA ILE A 193 4.23 6.45 3.51
C ILE A 193 3.88 7.82 4.12
N ARG A 194 3.24 7.84 5.30
CA ARG A 194 2.91 9.07 6.03
C ARG A 194 4.14 9.95 6.23
N ASP A 195 5.23 9.36 6.71
CA ASP A 195 6.47 10.09 7.00
C ASP A 195 7.09 10.74 5.75
N LYS A 196 6.76 10.24 4.55
CA LYS A 196 7.18 10.82 3.26
C LYS A 196 6.23 11.87 2.71
N ILE A 197 4.92 11.67 2.81
CA ILE A 197 3.94 12.56 2.16
C ILE A 197 3.72 13.89 2.91
N GLY A 198 4.09 13.95 4.19
CA GLY A 198 4.01 15.14 5.04
C GLY A 198 3.08 14.96 6.25
N ILE A 199 3.06 15.96 7.15
CA ILE A 199 2.32 15.90 8.43
C ILE A 199 1.17 16.90 8.55
N SER A 200 0.95 17.73 7.52
CA SER A 200 -0.09 18.76 7.56
C SER A 200 -1.45 18.16 7.23
N LYS A 201 -2.44 18.39 8.10
CA LYS A 201 -3.81 17.94 7.90
C LYS A 201 -4.43 18.47 6.61
N THR A 202 -5.35 17.70 6.05
CA THR A 202 -6.05 17.99 4.79
C THR A 202 -7.41 18.66 4.98
N ASP A 203 -7.83 18.86 6.23
CA ASP A 203 -9.18 19.27 6.65
C ASP A 203 -10.28 18.26 6.28
N ASN A 204 -9.90 17.09 5.76
CA ASN A 204 -10.79 15.97 5.55
C ASN A 204 -10.64 14.99 6.72
N ALA A 205 -11.65 14.95 7.60
CA ALA A 205 -11.62 14.15 8.81
C ALA A 205 -11.32 12.66 8.57
N LEU A 206 -11.85 12.06 7.49
CA LEU A 206 -11.61 10.65 7.18
C LEU A 206 -10.19 10.42 6.64
N PHE A 207 -9.71 11.31 5.78
CA PHE A 207 -8.34 11.25 5.29
C PHE A 207 -7.34 11.41 6.43
N ASP A 208 -7.55 12.43 7.26
CA ASP A 208 -6.64 12.76 8.35
C ASP A 208 -6.63 11.66 9.41
N GLU A 209 -7.79 11.09 9.70
CA GLU A 209 -7.91 9.97 10.62
C GLU A 209 -7.16 8.74 10.10
N PHE A 210 -7.29 8.42 8.81
CA PHE A 210 -6.60 7.26 8.25
C PHE A 210 -5.12 7.51 7.99
N TRP A 211 -4.66 8.66 7.50
CA TRP A 211 -3.24 8.79 7.13
C TRP A 211 -2.36 9.31 8.26
N PHE A 212 -2.90 10.02 9.24
CA PHE A 212 -2.10 10.71 10.26
C PHE A 212 -2.20 10.15 11.67
N ASN A 213 -3.13 9.22 11.94
CA ASN A 213 -3.26 8.58 13.24
C ASN A 213 -2.86 7.10 13.15
N TRP A 214 -1.59 6.79 12.84
CA TRP A 214 -0.99 5.46 13.08
C TRP A 214 0.13 5.62 14.09
#